data_AF-A0A3S5AFA1-F1
#
_entry.id   AF-A0A3S5AFA1-F1
#
_cell.length_a   1.000
_cell.length_b   1.000
_cell.length_c   1.000
_cell.angle_alpha   90.00
_cell.angle_beta   90.00
_cell.angle_gamma   90.00
#
_symmetry.space_group_name_H-M   'P 1'
#
loop_
_entity.id
_entity.type
_entity.pdbx_description
1 polymer ?
#
loop_
_entity_poly.entity_id
_entity_poly.type
_entity_poly.pdbx_seq_one_letter_code
_entity_poly.pdbx_strand_id
1 'polypeptide(L)'
;MLIFGALPTLYMELLLGQRMGKGAIGIWDMCPIFRGIGLAQVTMAFLVALFYNTIIAWSFYFFFASITTRLPWLHCNPFAGSSPECRDSAGIALDRTDASNVSLSSTEYFE
;
A
#
# COMPACT_ATOMS: atom_id res chain seq x y z
N MET A 1 24.07 -1.28 8.38
CA MET A 1 23.00 -0.67 9.20
C MET A 1 22.08 -1.68 9.88
N LEU A 2 21.84 -2.88 9.31
CA LEU A 2 20.98 -3.88 9.94
C LEU A 2 21.55 -4.45 11.24
N ILE A 3 22.81 -4.94 11.23
CA ILE A 3 23.46 -5.56 12.41
C ILE A 3 23.78 -4.54 13.50
N PHE A 4 24.27 -3.36 13.13
CA PHE A 4 24.71 -2.35 14.10
C PHE A 4 23.64 -1.32 14.49
N GLY A 5 22.52 -1.24 13.76
CA GLY A 5 21.47 -0.24 13.99
C GLY A 5 20.12 -0.87 14.31
N ALA A 6 19.54 -1.57 13.33
CA ALA A 6 18.20 -2.13 13.48
C ALA A 6 18.11 -3.22 14.57
N LEU A 7 19.04 -4.19 14.56
CA LEU A 7 19.05 -5.30 15.52
C LEU A 7 19.17 -4.84 16.98
N PRO A 8 20.13 -3.96 17.36
CA PRO A 8 20.24 -3.45 18.72
C PRO A 8 19.00 -2.67 19.16
N THR A 9 18.41 -1.86 18.27
CA THR A 9 17.23 -1.05 18.59
C THR A 9 15.99 -1.92 18.81
N LEU A 10 15.77 -2.92 17.94
CA LEU A 10 14.69 -3.90 18.10
C LEU A 10 14.85 -4.71 19.39
N TYR A 11 16.07 -5.17 19.68
CA TYR A 11 16.35 -5.93 20.88
C TYR A 11 16.10 -5.10 22.16
N MET A 12 16.52 -3.82 22.16
CA MET A 12 16.24 -2.90 23.27
C MET A 12 14.73 -2.73 23.49
N GLU A 13 13.96 -2.49 22.42
CA GLU A 13 12.50 -2.32 22.52
C GLU A 13 11.80 -3.58 23.04
N LEU A 14 12.19 -4.76 22.56
CA LEU A 14 11.65 -6.03 23.03
C LEU A 14 11.96 -6.27 24.51
N LEU A 15 13.20 -6.05 24.96
CA LEU A 15 13.57 -6.21 26.37
C LEU A 15 12.80 -5.23 27.27
N LEU A 16 12.65 -3.97 26.85
CA LEU A 16 11.90 -2.96 27.59
C LEU A 16 10.41 -3.34 27.70
N GLY A 17 9.82 -3.81 26.60
CA GLY A 17 8.43 -4.31 26.59
C GLY A 17 8.22 -5.50 27.53
N GLN A 18 9.13 -6.49 27.50
CA GLN A 18 9.05 -7.67 28.36
C GLN A 18 9.29 -7.34 29.85
N ARG A 19 10.17 -6.38 30.17
CA ARG A 19 10.50 -6.02 31.56
C ARG A 19 9.48 -5.12 32.23
N MET A 20 8.89 -4.17 31.49
CA MET A 20 7.96 -3.20 32.08
C MET A 20 6.51 -3.64 32.02
N GLY A 21 6.13 -4.53 31.08
CA GLY A 21 4.74 -5.00 30.94
C GLY A 21 3.73 -3.88 30.72
N LYS A 22 4.20 -2.70 30.26
CA LYS A 22 3.40 -1.51 30.01
C LYS A 22 3.32 -1.24 28.51
N GLY A 23 2.26 -0.54 28.08
CA GLY A 23 2.11 -0.11 26.68
C GLY A 23 3.11 0.97 26.26
N ALA A 24 3.13 1.31 24.98
CA ALA A 24 4.11 2.24 24.37
C ALA A 24 4.24 3.61 25.07
N ILE A 25 3.17 4.10 25.71
CA ILE A 25 3.20 5.35 26.48
C ILE A 25 3.68 5.13 27.92
N GLY A 26 3.33 4.01 28.54
CA GLY A 26 3.64 3.71 29.95
C GLY A 26 5.07 3.22 30.16
N ILE A 27 5.76 2.76 29.13
CA ILE A 27 7.20 2.43 29.17
C ILE A 27 8.05 3.64 29.59
N TRP A 28 7.64 4.85 29.21
CA TRP A 28 8.37 6.07 29.50
C TRP A 28 8.15 6.63 30.90
N ASP A 29 7.42 5.92 31.78
CA ASP A 29 7.31 6.30 33.20
C ASP A 29 8.66 6.24 33.94
N MET A 30 9.65 5.51 33.42
CA MET A 30 11.03 5.54 33.94
C MET A 30 11.72 6.89 33.71
N CYS A 31 11.42 7.58 32.60
CA CYS A 31 12.01 8.85 32.20
C CYS A 31 10.93 9.76 31.59
N PRO A 32 10.23 10.58 32.39
CA PRO A 32 9.04 11.31 31.94
C PRO A 32 9.30 12.33 30.83
N ILE A 33 10.55 12.77 30.65
CA ILE A 33 10.96 13.66 29.54
C ILE A 33 10.74 13.04 28.16
N PHE A 34 10.80 11.71 28.06
CA PHE A 34 10.66 10.96 26.81
C PHE A 34 9.23 10.45 26.56
N ARG A 35 8.26 10.82 27.40
CA ARG A 35 6.87 10.40 27.25
C ARG A 35 6.24 10.82 25.91
N GLY A 36 6.75 11.89 25.29
CA GLY A 36 6.36 12.32 23.95
C GLY A 36 6.68 11.29 22.85
N ILE A 37 7.70 10.46 23.02
CA ILE A 37 8.08 9.42 22.05
C ILE A 37 6.97 8.36 21.95
N GLY A 38 6.43 7.93 23.09
CA GLY A 38 5.32 6.97 23.11
C GLY A 38 4.06 7.50 22.41
N LEU A 39 3.75 8.80 22.58
CA LEU A 39 2.65 9.43 21.86
C LEU A 39 2.91 9.52 20.36
N ALA A 40 4.12 9.91 19.95
CA ALA A 40 4.51 9.95 18.54
C ALA A 40 4.41 8.56 17.90
N GLN A 41 4.84 7.51 18.60
CA GLN A 41 4.77 6.12 18.11
C GLN A 41 3.32 5.67 17.89
N VAL A 42 2.40 5.99 18.82
CA VAL A 42 0.97 5.67 18.66
C VAL A 42 0.36 6.45 17.49
N THR A 43 0.66 7.74 17.35
CA THR A 43 0.16 8.56 16.23
C THR A 43 0.69 8.05 14.88
N MET A 44 1.97 7.69 14.80
CA MET A 44 2.55 7.10 13.59
C MET A 44 1.89 5.76 13.25
N ALA A 45 1.64 4.90 14.24
CA ALA A 45 0.94 3.64 14.02
C ALA A 45 -0.49 3.87 13.49
N PHE A 46 -1.18 4.90 13.98
CA PHE A 46 -2.52 5.28 13.49
C PHE A 46 -2.48 5.76 12.03
N LEU A 47 -1.54 6.65 11.69
CA LEU A 47 -1.35 7.11 10.30
C LEU A 47 -1.01 5.95 9.36
N VAL A 48 -0.14 5.04 9.81
CA VAL A 48 0.19 3.82 9.06
C VAL A 48 -1.04 2.96 8.84
N ALA A 49 -1.83 2.71 9.88
CA ALA A 49 -3.06 1.95 9.76
C ALA A 49 -4.02 2.54 8.72
N LEU A 50 -4.15 3.88 8.63
CA LEU A 50 -5.03 4.52 7.64
C LEU A 50 -4.59 4.24 6.20
N PHE A 51 -3.34 4.54 5.82
CA PHE A 51 -2.92 4.36 4.44
C PHE A 51 -2.74 2.88 4.07
N TYR A 52 -2.30 2.04 5.01
CA TYR A 52 -2.03 0.63 4.75
C TYR A 52 -3.33 -0.15 4.55
N ASN A 53 -4.39 0.16 5.31
CA ASN A 53 -5.71 -0.45 5.08
C ASN A 53 -6.29 -0.10 3.72
N THR A 54 -6.05 1.11 3.20
CA THR A 54 -6.44 1.47 1.83
C THR A 54 -5.75 0.54 0.82
N ILE A 55 -4.44 0.35 0.94
CA ILE A 55 -3.69 -0.55 0.05
C ILE A 55 -4.21 -2.00 0.13
N ILE A 56 -4.51 -2.49 1.34
CA ILE A 56 -5.11 -3.82 1.54
C ILE A 56 -6.50 -3.90 0.88
N ALA A 57 -7.33 -2.87 1.01
CA ALA A 57 -8.65 -2.83 0.40
C ALA A 57 -8.57 -2.90 -1.14
N TRP A 58 -7.68 -2.11 -1.75
CA TRP A 58 -7.39 -2.19 -3.18
C TRP A 58 -6.87 -3.58 -3.58
N SER A 59 -6.01 -4.19 -2.76
CA SER A 59 -5.50 -5.56 -3.00
C SER A 59 -6.62 -6.59 -3.02
N PHE A 60 -7.56 -6.52 -2.07
CA PHE A 60 -8.73 -7.41 -2.04
C PHE A 60 -9.66 -7.18 -3.23
N TYR A 61 -9.88 -5.92 -3.63
CA TYR A 61 -10.67 -5.59 -4.81
C TYR A 61 -10.11 -6.27 -6.07
N PHE A 62 -8.80 -6.11 -6.31
CA PHE A 62 -8.12 -6.77 -7.43
C PHE A 62 -8.09 -8.29 -7.29
N PHE A 63 -7.96 -8.82 -6.07
CA PHE A 63 -8.00 -10.25 -5.82
C PHE A 63 -9.33 -10.86 -6.26
N PHE A 64 -10.46 -10.27 -5.86
CA PHE A 64 -11.78 -10.76 -6.28
C PHE A 64 -12.06 -10.50 -7.76
N ALA A 65 -11.64 -9.35 -8.29
CA ALA A 65 -11.79 -9.04 -9.71
C ALA A 65 -10.94 -9.95 -10.63
N SER A 66 -9.92 -10.62 -10.10
CA SER A 66 -9.13 -11.62 -10.84
C SER A 66 -9.82 -12.99 -10.93
N ILE A 67 -10.87 -13.25 -10.13
CA ILE A 67 -11.60 -14.53 -10.13
C ILE A 67 -12.57 -14.64 -11.34
N THR A 68 -12.61 -13.63 -12.21
CA THR A 68 -13.40 -13.66 -13.45
C THR A 68 -12.60 -14.15 -14.66
N THR A 69 -13.25 -14.83 -15.60
CA THR A 69 -12.62 -15.38 -16.82
C THR A 69 -12.14 -14.30 -17.80
N ARG A 70 -12.76 -13.12 -17.78
CA ARG A 70 -12.35 -11.94 -18.55
C ARG A 70 -11.89 -10.87 -17.56
N LEU A 71 -10.61 -10.53 -17.57
CA LEU A 71 -10.05 -9.54 -16.66
C LEU A 71 -10.46 -8.12 -17.13
N PRO A 72 -11.02 -7.28 -16.23
CA PRO A 72 -11.58 -5.99 -16.62
C PRO A 72 -10.52 -4.96 -17.04
N TRP A 73 -9.28 -5.10 -16.58
CA TRP A 73 -8.16 -4.23 -16.95
C TRP A 73 -7.35 -4.74 -18.16
N LEU A 74 -7.76 -5.86 -18.77
CA LEU A 74 -7.10 -6.43 -19.95
C LEU A 74 -7.81 -6.00 -21.25
N HIS A 75 -9.13 -5.76 -21.18
CA HIS A 75 -9.97 -5.46 -22.32
C HIS A 75 -10.71 -4.13 -22.15
N CYS A 76 -10.72 -3.29 -23.19
CA CYS A 76 -11.55 -2.09 -23.26
C CYS A 76 -13.03 -2.50 -23.34
N ASN A 77 -13.80 -2.18 -22.29
CA ASN A 77 -15.23 -2.45 -22.24
C ASN A 77 -16.02 -1.13 -22.21
N PRO A 78 -16.74 -0.77 -23.30
CA PRO A 78 -17.51 0.48 -23.37
C PRO A 78 -18.57 0.63 -22.27
N PHE A 79 -19.10 -0.48 -21.74
CA PHE A 79 -20.07 -0.46 -20.65
C PHE A 79 -19.44 -0.18 -19.27
N ALA A 80 -18.13 -0.35 -19.13
CA ALA A 80 -17.38 -0.10 -17.91
C ALA A 80 -16.82 1.33 -17.82
N GLY A 81 -17.12 2.19 -18.81
CA GLY A 81 -16.69 3.60 -18.82
C GLY A 81 -15.34 3.86 -19.50
N SER A 82 -14.82 2.91 -20.30
CA SER A 82 -13.58 3.12 -21.07
C SER A 82 -13.75 4.21 -22.13
N SER A 83 -12.72 5.03 -22.32
CA SER A 83 -12.73 6.11 -23.31
C SER A 83 -12.75 5.55 -24.75
N PRO A 84 -13.18 6.34 -25.76
CA PRO A 84 -13.16 5.89 -27.15
C PRO A 84 -11.74 5.63 -27.69
N GLU A 85 -10.71 6.14 -27.02
CA GLU A 85 -9.30 5.98 -27.37
C GLU A 85 -8.63 4.79 -26.67
N CYS A 86 -9.39 3.99 -25.92
CA CYS A 86 -8.87 2.82 -25.21
C CYS A 86 -8.43 1.73 -26.21
N ARG A 87 -7.19 1.23 -26.07
CA ARG A 87 -6.75 0.01 -26.78
C ARG A 87 -6.18 -1.08 -25.87
N ASP A 88 -6.52 -2.32 -26.22
CA ASP A 88 -5.94 -3.52 -25.63
C ASP A 88 -4.46 -3.67 -26.05
N SER A 89 -3.65 -4.24 -25.16
CA SER A 89 -2.22 -4.52 -25.44
C SER A 89 -2.01 -5.41 -26.67
N ALA A 90 -2.97 -6.29 -26.98
CA ALA A 90 -2.96 -7.12 -28.18
C ALA A 90 -3.30 -6.35 -29.47
N GLY A 91 -4.11 -5.29 -29.38
CA GLY A 91 -4.48 -4.44 -30.52
C GLY A 91 -3.36 -3.48 -30.93
N ILE A 92 -2.58 -2.98 -29.96
CA ILE A 92 -1.45 -2.07 -30.21
C ILE A 92 -0.34 -2.76 -31.01
N ALA A 93 -0.13 -4.07 -30.83
CA ALA A 93 0.90 -4.81 -31.57
C ALA A 93 0.61 -4.93 -33.07
N LEU A 94 -0.65 -4.77 -33.49
CA LEU A 94 -1.10 -4.93 -34.87
C LEU A 94 -1.20 -3.62 -35.65
N ASP A 95 -1.30 -2.48 -34.96
CA ASP A 95 -1.47 -1.15 -35.58
C ASP A 95 -0.33 -0.21 -35.15
N ARG A 96 0.85 -0.41 -35.77
CA ARG A 96 2.09 0.31 -35.43
C ARG A 96 2.09 1.78 -35.92
N THR A 97 0.99 2.29 -36.47
CA THR A 97 0.95 3.56 -37.19
C THR A 97 0.28 4.74 -36.50
N ASP A 98 -0.35 4.59 -35.34
CA ASP A 98 -0.84 5.76 -34.58
C ASP A 98 -0.84 5.51 -33.06
N ALA A 99 0.22 5.97 -32.39
CA ALA A 99 0.44 5.77 -30.95
C ALA A 99 0.55 7.11 -30.20
N SER A 100 0.02 8.20 -30.76
CA SER A 100 0.22 9.52 -30.18
C SER A 100 -0.82 9.90 -29.11
N ASN A 101 -2.03 9.31 -29.11
CA ASN A 101 -3.13 9.66 -28.19
C ASN A 101 -3.91 8.46 -27.62
N VAL A 102 -3.30 7.28 -27.51
CA VAL A 102 -3.99 6.04 -27.08
C VAL A 102 -3.68 5.72 -25.62
N SER A 103 -4.72 5.52 -24.79
CA SER A 103 -4.61 5.01 -23.43
C SER A 103 -4.75 3.48 -23.42
N LEU A 104 -3.97 2.81 -22.57
CA LEU A 104 -4.07 1.36 -22.38
C LEU A 104 -5.27 1.03 -21.48
N SER A 105 -5.94 -0.09 -21.75
CA SER A 105 -7.03 -0.60 -20.88
C SER A 105 -6.61 -0.75 -19.42
N SER A 106 -5.35 -1.10 -19.17
CA SER A 106 -4.79 -1.14 -17.82
C SER A 106 -4.64 0.24 -17.21
N THR A 107 -4.13 1.24 -17.95
CA THR A 107 -3.86 2.57 -17.39
C THR A 107 -5.15 3.29 -16.99
N GLU A 108 -6.20 3.19 -17.81
CA GLU A 108 -7.51 3.80 -17.46
C GLU A 108 -8.18 3.15 -16.24
N TYR A 109 -7.85 1.90 -15.95
CA TYR A 109 -8.40 1.20 -14.79
C TYR A 109 -7.65 1.52 -13.49
N PHE A 110 -6.39 1.95 -13.59
CA PHE A 110 -5.54 2.28 -12.43
C PHE A 110 -5.49 3.79 -12.11
N GLU A 111 -6.03 4.63 -13.00
CA GLU A 111 -6.28 6.07 -12.75
C GLU A 111 -7.51 6.28 -11.85
#